data_AF-A0A8J7CN28-F1
#
_entry.id   AF-A0A8J7CN28-F1
#
_cell.length_a   1.000
_cell.length_b   1.000
_cell.length_c   1.000
_cell.angle_alpha   90.00
_cell.angle_beta   90.00
_cell.angle_gamma   90.00
#
_symmetry.space_group_name_H-M   'P 1'
#
loop_
_entity.id
_entity.type
_entity.pdbx_description
1 polymer ?
#
loop_
_entity_poly.entity_id
_entity_poly.type
_entity_poly.pdbx_seq_one_letter_code
_entity_poly.pdbx_strand_id
1 'polypeptide(L)'
;MLIPPHLPSVTVHILHDNTLTLDNREKFSYLAGQYGQAVKFYNVEALHADKINEIIELVPAVKTSRVSVGAFYRLLIPKILSAEINKCIYLDSDIVVNLDINELWKIELDDKPLAAVPESIADLISYETFSSKTKYLLTAGFVKYEDYFNAGMIVMNLKYLRDAEEFIMSGVKWCGEHPQCNCFDQDILNYLFSKNYLKLPVKFDQMTSDERRSGRNSNIRRVIYHYAGMGYGLDSGDPLNRLWLKYFVKTPFFDEETISRLFVGVQKMHIELKRSLVNLSAMMSGKTRAFFIEPVNVEAFKQIFFIRDDEEIILAENQASLQKLLDAMNASRGKKIFFFLVRFPFEQLVQLGFVFGRDFLDGLEFLSEVHGMPFHPYPLVKEM
;
A
#
# COMPACT_ATOMS: atom_id res chain seq x y z
N MET A 1 35.26 29.80 21.83
CA MET A 1 35.05 28.46 22.41
C MET A 1 34.34 27.63 21.35
N LEU A 2 35.00 26.59 20.83
CA LEU A 2 34.34 25.61 19.96
C LEU A 2 33.37 24.84 20.83
N ILE A 3 32.07 24.93 20.54
CA ILE A 3 31.06 24.07 21.15
C ILE A 3 31.46 22.63 20.79
N PRO A 4 31.70 21.74 21.76
CA PRO A 4 32.03 20.35 21.44
C PRO A 4 30.89 19.76 20.60
N PRO A 5 31.18 18.97 19.55
CA PRO A 5 30.13 18.36 18.75
C PRO A 5 29.22 17.57 19.69
N HIS A 6 27.95 17.98 19.79
CA HIS A 6 26.96 17.23 20.54
C HIS A 6 26.92 15.81 19.96
N LEU A 7 27.16 14.81 20.82
CA LEU A 7 26.97 13.42 20.44
C LEU A 7 25.51 13.21 20.02
N PRO A 8 25.23 12.45 18.94
CA PRO A 8 23.87 12.25 18.47
C PRO A 8 23.05 11.57 19.56
N SER A 9 21.86 12.10 19.85
CA SER A 9 20.93 11.52 20.82
C SER A 9 20.30 10.21 20.34
N VAL A 10 20.27 10.00 19.02
CA VAL A 10 19.72 8.83 18.33
C VAL A 10 20.67 8.44 17.20
N THR A 11 21.01 7.16 17.12
CA THR A 11 21.68 6.57 15.95
C THR A 11 20.73 5.56 15.32
N VAL A 12 20.40 5.77 14.05
CA VAL A 12 19.55 4.87 13.26
C VAL A 12 20.43 3.83 12.57
N HIS A 13 20.11 2.55 12.70
CA HIS A 13 20.81 1.46 12.03
C HIS A 13 19.88 0.86 10.96
N ILE A 14 20.17 1.12 9.68
CA ILE A 14 19.38 0.63 8.56
C ILE A 14 20.00 -0.68 8.05
N LEU A 15 19.29 -1.78 8.25
CA LEU A 15 19.60 -3.07 7.67
C LEU A 15 18.90 -3.15 6.31
N HIS A 16 19.65 -3.37 5.24
CA HIS A 16 19.15 -3.32 3.87
C HIS A 16 19.76 -4.42 3.00
N ASP A 17 19.17 -4.62 1.83
CA ASP A 17 19.68 -5.50 0.78
C ASP A 17 20.39 -4.71 -0.32
N ASN A 18 20.72 -5.36 -1.43
CA ASN A 18 21.38 -4.71 -2.56
C ASN A 18 20.53 -3.66 -3.29
N THR A 19 19.23 -3.52 -2.98
CA THR A 19 18.32 -2.58 -3.66
C THR A 19 18.41 -1.15 -3.12
N LEU A 20 18.97 -0.95 -1.92
CA LEU A 20 19.16 0.40 -1.38
C LEU A 20 20.30 1.12 -2.13
N THR A 21 19.93 2.07 -2.97
CA THR A 21 20.86 2.83 -3.83
C THR A 21 21.75 3.79 -3.03
N LEU A 22 22.84 4.25 -3.65
CA LEU A 22 23.69 5.30 -3.06
C LEU A 22 22.90 6.60 -2.84
N ASP A 23 22.11 7.03 -3.82
CA ASP A 23 21.23 8.21 -3.72
C ASP A 23 20.31 8.11 -2.49
N ASN A 24 19.64 6.98 -2.28
CA ASN A 24 18.78 6.79 -1.11
C ASN A 24 19.57 6.81 0.21
N ARG A 25 20.79 6.27 0.26
CA ARG A 25 21.66 6.36 1.45
C ARG A 25 22.10 7.80 1.73
N GLU A 26 22.40 8.57 0.70
CA GLU A 26 22.74 10.00 0.82
C GLU A 26 21.54 10.81 1.33
N LYS A 27 20.34 10.54 0.80
CA LYS A 27 19.07 11.11 1.28
C LYS A 27 18.83 10.81 2.77
N PHE A 28 19.00 9.55 3.21
CA PHE A 28 18.90 9.21 4.63
C PHE A 28 19.97 9.90 5.49
N SER A 29 21.21 9.97 5.02
CA SER A 29 22.32 10.62 5.73
C SER A 29 22.09 12.12 5.88
N TYR A 30 21.65 12.77 4.80
CA TYR A 30 21.25 14.17 4.80
C TYR A 30 20.14 14.41 5.82
N LEU A 31 19.07 13.59 5.77
CA LEU A 31 17.94 13.71 6.69
C LEU A 31 18.37 13.57 8.16
N ALA A 32 19.16 12.55 8.50
CA ALA A 32 19.67 12.38 9.86
C ALA A 32 20.51 13.58 10.32
N GLY A 33 21.38 14.09 9.44
CA GLY A 33 22.21 15.27 9.70
C GLY A 33 21.41 16.54 9.96
N GLN A 34 20.28 16.76 9.27
CA GLN A 34 19.38 17.91 9.52
C GLN A 34 18.84 17.96 10.95
N TYR A 35 18.74 16.81 11.61
CA TYR A 35 18.27 16.70 13.00
C TYR A 35 19.40 16.47 14.01
N GLY A 36 20.67 16.60 13.60
CA GLY A 36 21.83 16.33 14.47
C GLY A 36 21.92 14.87 14.93
N GLN A 37 21.37 13.94 14.14
CA GLN A 37 21.38 12.50 14.41
C GLN A 37 22.35 11.77 13.48
N ALA A 38 22.60 10.49 13.78
CA ALA A 38 23.44 9.64 12.94
C ALA A 38 22.63 8.51 12.30
N VAL A 39 23.08 8.06 11.13
CA VAL A 39 22.58 6.85 10.47
C VAL A 39 23.76 5.96 10.06
N LYS A 40 23.59 4.64 10.19
CA LYS A 40 24.53 3.61 9.75
C LYS A 40 23.81 2.61 8.86
N PHE A 41 24.50 2.13 7.84
CA PHE A 41 23.94 1.23 6.83
C PHE A 41 24.65 -0.13 6.88
N TYR A 42 23.86 -1.20 6.82
CA TYR A 42 24.34 -2.58 6.85
C TYR A 42 23.69 -3.33 5.70
N ASN A 43 24.46 -3.60 4.64
CA ASN A 43 24.01 -4.46 3.57
C ASN A 43 24.08 -5.91 4.05
N VAL A 44 22.95 -6.45 4.48
CA VAL A 44 22.88 -7.77 5.13
C VAL A 44 23.21 -8.89 4.14
N GLU A 45 22.77 -8.78 2.89
CA GLU A 45 23.10 -9.75 1.84
C GLU A 45 24.60 -9.78 1.52
N ALA A 46 25.30 -8.65 1.68
CA ALA A 46 26.75 -8.59 1.48
C ALA A 46 27.54 -9.04 2.74
N LEU A 47 27.07 -8.67 3.94
CA LEU A 47 27.78 -8.92 5.20
C LEU A 47 27.56 -10.34 5.74
N HIS A 48 26.39 -10.93 5.48
CA HIS A 48 25.94 -12.20 6.07
C HIS A 48 25.23 -13.09 5.03
N ALA A 49 25.76 -13.13 3.81
CA ALA A 49 25.21 -13.94 2.72
C ALA A 49 25.03 -15.41 3.10
N ASP A 50 25.99 -15.98 3.83
CA ASP A 50 25.97 -17.36 4.34
C ASP A 50 24.74 -17.62 5.22
N LYS A 51 24.47 -16.72 6.18
CA LYS A 51 23.31 -16.84 7.08
C LYS A 51 21.98 -16.62 6.38
N ILE A 52 21.93 -15.69 5.42
CA ILE A 52 20.73 -15.49 4.62
C ILE A 52 20.44 -16.71 3.75
N ASN A 53 21.46 -17.30 3.13
CA ASN A 53 21.30 -18.53 2.36
C ASN A 53 20.86 -19.70 3.24
N GLU A 54 21.44 -19.86 4.44
CA GLU A 54 21.01 -20.86 5.42
C GLU A 54 19.52 -20.69 5.79
N ILE A 55 19.07 -19.47 6.09
CA ILE A 55 17.67 -19.17 6.40
C ILE A 55 16.75 -19.51 5.21
N ILE A 56 17.15 -19.15 4.00
CA ILE A 56 16.39 -19.42 2.77
C ILE A 56 16.28 -20.93 2.50
N GLU A 57 17.35 -21.69 2.76
CA GLU A 57 17.36 -23.14 2.61
C GLU A 57 16.47 -23.82 3.66
N LEU A 58 16.51 -23.34 4.90
CA LEU A 58 15.66 -23.84 5.98
C LEU A 58 14.19 -23.47 5.78
N VAL A 59 13.90 -22.27 5.25
CA VAL A 59 12.55 -21.74 5.09
C VAL A 59 12.26 -21.39 3.62
N PRO A 60 12.20 -22.38 2.71
CA PRO A 60 12.06 -22.13 1.28
C PRO A 60 10.75 -21.43 0.91
N ALA A 61 9.72 -21.56 1.76
CA ALA A 61 8.42 -20.91 1.58
C ALA A 61 8.51 -19.37 1.53
N VAL A 62 9.55 -18.74 2.08
CA VAL A 62 9.72 -17.27 2.02
C VAL A 62 9.80 -16.76 0.58
N LYS A 63 10.40 -17.53 -0.33
CA LYS A 63 10.66 -17.15 -1.73
C LYS A 63 9.38 -16.90 -2.54
N THR A 64 8.29 -17.56 -2.17
CA THR A 64 6.99 -17.45 -2.85
C THR A 64 5.96 -16.69 -2.01
N SER A 65 6.39 -16.16 -0.85
CA SER A 65 5.53 -15.44 0.07
C SER A 65 5.46 -13.94 -0.26
N ARG A 66 4.54 -13.23 0.39
CA ARG A 66 4.48 -11.76 0.35
C ARG A 66 5.50 -11.09 1.27
N VAL A 67 6.04 -11.84 2.24
CA VAL A 67 7.05 -11.36 3.18
C VAL A 67 8.41 -11.54 2.52
N SER A 68 9.19 -10.46 2.46
CA SER A 68 10.53 -10.54 1.87
C SER A 68 11.52 -11.19 2.84
N VAL A 69 12.63 -11.71 2.30
CA VAL A 69 13.76 -12.21 3.10
C VAL A 69 14.27 -11.14 4.09
N GLY A 70 14.09 -9.86 3.76
CA GLY A 70 14.44 -8.74 4.64
C GLY A 70 13.75 -8.78 6.01
N ALA A 71 12.60 -9.44 6.16
CA ALA A 71 11.96 -9.61 7.47
C ALA A 71 12.83 -10.41 8.46
N PHE A 72 13.63 -11.36 7.96
CA PHE A 72 14.56 -12.15 8.76
C PHE A 72 15.81 -11.39 9.20
N TYR A 73 16.10 -10.21 8.63
CA TYR A 73 17.26 -9.40 9.03
C TYR A 73 17.21 -9.03 10.51
N ARG A 74 16.01 -8.93 11.10
CA ARG A 74 15.85 -8.66 12.52
C ARG A 74 16.42 -9.76 13.42
N LEU A 75 16.40 -11.02 12.97
CA LEU A 75 16.99 -12.15 13.68
C LEU A 75 18.52 -12.06 13.73
N LEU A 76 19.12 -11.36 12.76
CA LEU A 76 20.57 -11.20 12.64
C LEU A 76 21.10 -9.93 13.33
N ILE A 77 20.22 -9.06 13.86
CA ILE A 77 20.63 -7.82 14.56
C ILE A 77 21.69 -8.05 15.65
N PRO A 78 21.60 -9.08 16.53
CA PRO A 78 22.61 -9.31 17.55
C PRO A 78 24.02 -9.56 16.98
N LYS A 79 24.09 -10.14 15.78
CA LYS A 79 25.32 -10.43 15.03
C LYS A 79 25.83 -9.23 14.23
N ILE A 80 24.91 -8.44 13.65
CA ILE A 80 25.21 -7.29 12.77
C ILE A 80 25.72 -6.09 13.57
N LEU A 81 25.11 -5.81 14.73
CA LEU A 81 25.46 -4.64 15.53
C LEU A 81 26.69 -4.91 16.40
N SER A 82 27.56 -3.88 16.52
CA SER A 82 28.79 -3.92 17.34
C SER A 82 28.54 -4.53 18.71
N ALA A 83 29.47 -5.37 19.17
CA ALA A 83 29.42 -6.02 20.48
C ALA A 83 29.26 -5.05 21.66
N GLU A 84 29.67 -3.79 21.49
CA GLU A 84 29.52 -2.72 22.49
C GLU A 84 28.06 -2.26 22.66
N ILE A 85 27.20 -2.50 21.67
CA ILE A 85 25.77 -2.15 21.73
C ILE A 85 25.04 -3.33 22.39
N ASN A 86 24.54 -3.13 23.60
CA ASN A 86 23.85 -4.17 24.37
C ASN A 86 22.32 -4.10 24.27
N LYS A 87 21.76 -3.00 23.76
CA LYS A 87 20.33 -2.77 23.64
C LYS A 87 20.04 -1.96 22.38
N CYS A 88 18.98 -2.30 21.66
CA CYS A 88 18.44 -1.48 20.58
C CYS A 88 16.91 -1.52 20.57
N ILE A 89 16.31 -0.57 19.86
CA ILE A 89 14.88 -0.56 19.54
C ILE A 89 14.76 -0.86 18.06
N TYR A 90 14.16 -1.99 17.73
CA TYR A 90 13.79 -2.37 16.38
C TYR A 90 12.43 -1.77 16.02
N LEU A 91 12.32 -1.28 14.79
CA LEU A 91 11.10 -0.74 14.20
C LEU A 91 11.00 -1.25 12.75
N ASP A 92 9.84 -1.77 12.38
CA ASP A 92 9.49 -2.02 10.97
C ASP A 92 9.50 -0.70 10.17
N SER A 93 9.70 -0.81 8.86
CA SER A 93 9.83 0.35 7.96
C SER A 93 8.52 1.11 7.70
N ASP A 94 7.40 0.54 8.14
CA ASP A 94 6.04 1.09 8.04
C ASP A 94 5.52 1.62 9.38
N ILE A 95 6.42 2.18 10.20
CA ILE A 95 6.11 2.79 11.50
C ILE A 95 6.27 4.32 11.48
N VAL A 96 5.33 5.02 12.13
CA VAL A 96 5.48 6.43 12.53
C VAL A 96 5.54 6.52 14.05
N VAL A 97 6.68 6.96 14.58
CA VAL A 97 6.87 7.23 16.01
C VAL A 97 6.31 8.62 16.34
N ASN A 98 5.10 8.68 16.92
CA ASN A 98 4.45 9.93 17.34
C ASN A 98 4.45 10.12 18.87
N LEU A 99 5.53 9.71 19.53
CA LEU A 99 5.83 9.94 20.95
C LEU A 99 7.32 10.15 21.16
N ASP A 100 7.76 10.42 22.40
CA ASP A 100 9.19 10.49 22.71
C ASP A 100 9.77 9.06 22.79
N ILE A 101 10.62 8.69 21.83
CA ILE A 101 11.22 7.36 21.74
C ILE A 101 12.06 7.00 22.98
N ASN A 102 12.52 7.99 23.75
CA ASN A 102 13.21 7.78 25.01
C ASN A 102 12.33 7.04 26.05
N GLU A 103 11.00 7.10 25.92
CA GLU A 103 10.07 6.30 26.72
C GLU A 103 10.35 4.79 26.56
N LEU A 104 10.65 4.31 25.33
CA LEU A 104 11.06 2.93 25.08
C LEU A 104 12.51 2.67 25.53
N TRP A 105 13.40 3.64 25.32
CA TRP A 105 14.80 3.48 25.69
C TRP A 105 15.03 3.29 27.19
N LYS A 106 14.20 3.90 28.03
CA LYS A 106 14.26 3.77 29.50
C LYS A 106 13.74 2.44 30.02
N ILE A 107 13.17 1.59 29.17
CA ILE A 107 12.71 0.27 29.58
C ILE A 107 13.93 -0.60 29.92
N GLU A 108 13.90 -1.14 31.14
CA GLU A 108 14.85 -2.12 31.63
C GLU A 108 14.34 -3.51 31.26
N LEU A 109 15.18 -4.30 30.60
CA LEU A 109 14.84 -5.64 30.14
C LEU A 109 15.22 -6.72 31.16
N ASP A 110 16.04 -6.40 32.15
CA ASP A 110 16.59 -7.35 33.11
C ASP A 110 17.14 -8.62 32.44
N ASP A 111 16.55 -9.77 32.77
CA ASP A 111 16.87 -11.10 32.24
C ASP A 111 16.07 -11.47 30.98
N LYS A 112 15.23 -10.56 30.47
CA LYS A 112 14.39 -10.82 29.30
C LYS A 112 15.18 -10.65 27.99
N PRO A 113 14.95 -11.54 27.01
CA PRO A 113 15.51 -11.41 25.66
C PRO A 113 15.00 -10.17 24.93
N LEU A 114 13.74 -9.79 25.16
CA LEU A 114 13.11 -8.67 24.47
C LEU A 114 11.87 -8.14 25.22
N ALA A 115 11.43 -6.95 24.82
CA ALA A 115 10.12 -6.40 25.14
C ALA A 115 9.35 -6.07 23.85
N ALA A 116 8.05 -6.39 23.83
CA ALA A 116 7.18 -6.21 22.66
C ALA A 116 5.71 -6.02 23.09
N VAL A 117 4.86 -5.60 22.17
CA VAL A 117 3.42 -5.38 22.43
C VAL A 117 2.63 -6.65 22.07
N PRO A 118 1.84 -7.22 23.01
CA PRO A 118 0.89 -8.28 22.68
C PRO A 118 -0.12 -7.80 21.64
N GLU A 119 -0.43 -8.63 20.65
CA GLU A 119 -1.37 -8.25 19.60
C GLU A 119 -2.82 -8.24 20.12
N SER A 120 -3.69 -7.38 19.55
CA SER A 120 -5.03 -7.14 20.10
C SER A 120 -6.05 -8.23 19.73
N ILE A 121 -7.06 -8.46 20.60
CA ILE A 121 -8.15 -9.44 20.36
C ILE A 121 -8.95 -9.06 19.12
N ALA A 122 -9.12 -7.77 18.87
CA ALA A 122 -9.82 -7.27 17.70
C ALA A 122 -9.07 -7.54 16.38
N ASP A 123 -7.74 -7.40 16.37
CA ASP A 123 -6.92 -7.82 15.23
C ASP A 123 -7.14 -9.31 14.96
N LEU A 124 -7.10 -10.11 16.00
CA LEU A 124 -7.17 -11.57 15.92
C LEU A 124 -8.55 -12.13 15.53
N ILE A 125 -9.65 -11.56 16.02
CA ILE A 125 -11.01 -11.94 15.62
C ILE A 125 -11.29 -11.54 14.16
N SER A 126 -10.73 -10.42 13.69
CA SER A 126 -10.88 -10.07 12.27
C SER A 126 -10.26 -11.08 11.32
N TYR A 127 -9.20 -11.77 11.76
CA TYR A 127 -8.58 -12.89 11.05
C TYR A 127 -9.37 -14.20 11.14
N GLU A 128 -10.21 -14.43 12.16
CA GLU A 128 -11.12 -15.60 12.16
C GLU A 128 -12.12 -15.54 10.99
N THR A 129 -12.57 -14.34 10.61
CA THR A 129 -13.36 -14.11 9.39
C THR A 129 -12.52 -14.02 8.11
N PHE A 130 -11.20 -13.82 8.20
CA PHE A 130 -10.26 -13.73 7.07
C PHE A 130 -9.15 -14.79 7.18
N SER A 131 -9.58 -16.04 7.04
CA SER A 131 -8.78 -17.26 7.00
C SER A 131 -8.10 -17.66 8.33
N SER A 132 -8.50 -18.83 8.81
CA SER A 132 -7.86 -19.66 9.84
C SER A 132 -6.40 -20.07 9.52
N LYS A 133 -5.73 -19.40 8.58
CA LYS A 133 -4.37 -19.70 8.10
C LYS A 133 -3.30 -18.72 8.58
N THR A 134 -3.64 -17.52 9.05
CA THR A 134 -2.64 -16.47 9.27
C THR A 134 -1.85 -16.63 10.58
N LYS A 135 -2.38 -17.36 11.59
CA LYS A 135 -1.73 -17.46 12.93
C LYS A 135 -1.70 -18.87 13.48
N TYR A 136 -0.92 -19.70 12.79
CA TYR A 136 -0.74 -21.11 13.09
C TYR A 136 -0.41 -21.40 14.57
N LEU A 137 0.52 -20.65 15.16
CA LEU A 137 0.97 -20.84 16.55
C LEU A 137 -0.16 -20.81 17.57
N LEU A 138 -1.16 -19.95 17.36
CA LEU A 138 -2.34 -19.85 18.24
C LEU A 138 -3.27 -21.03 18.02
N THR A 139 -3.62 -21.31 16.75
CA THR A 139 -4.56 -22.39 16.40
C THR A 139 -4.03 -23.78 16.74
N ALA A 140 -2.71 -23.98 16.70
CA ALA A 140 -2.05 -25.23 17.04
C ALA A 140 -1.67 -25.32 18.53
N GLY A 141 -1.94 -24.28 19.32
CA GLY A 141 -1.71 -24.27 20.78
C GLY A 141 -0.25 -24.16 21.21
N PHE A 142 0.66 -23.74 20.32
CA PHE A 142 2.06 -23.48 20.68
C PHE A 142 2.20 -22.25 21.56
N VAL A 143 1.39 -21.23 21.29
CA VAL A 143 1.41 -19.93 21.98
C VAL A 143 0.00 -19.58 22.42
N LYS A 144 -0.13 -19.06 23.65
CA LYS A 144 -1.41 -18.55 24.13
C LYS A 144 -1.71 -17.21 23.49
N TYR A 145 -2.99 -16.95 23.33
CA TYR A 145 -3.51 -15.72 22.76
C TYR A 145 -2.86 -14.46 23.39
N GLU A 146 -2.88 -14.37 24.71
CA GLU A 146 -2.39 -13.23 25.49
C GLU A 146 -0.86 -13.06 25.49
N ASP A 147 -0.14 -14.07 24.99
CA ASP A 147 1.32 -14.09 24.93
C ASP A 147 1.85 -13.79 23.53
N TYR A 148 1.02 -13.87 22.49
CA TYR A 148 1.43 -13.60 21.12
C TYR A 148 1.62 -12.09 20.88
N PHE A 149 2.81 -11.69 20.45
CA PHE A 149 3.19 -10.29 20.24
C PHE A 149 3.42 -9.95 18.76
N ASN A 150 3.20 -8.68 18.42
CA ASN A 150 3.60 -8.12 17.13
C ASN A 150 5.13 -7.90 17.11
N ALA A 151 5.79 -8.28 16.01
CA ALA A 151 7.24 -8.19 15.88
C ALA A 151 7.74 -6.86 15.30
N GLY A 152 6.86 -5.92 14.96
CA GLY A 152 7.21 -4.67 14.29
C GLY A 152 7.85 -3.64 15.18
N MET A 153 7.55 -3.63 16.48
CA MET A 153 8.32 -2.88 17.48
C MET A 153 8.85 -3.81 18.58
N ILE A 154 10.18 -3.86 18.71
CA ILE A 154 10.84 -4.70 19.71
C ILE A 154 11.98 -3.94 20.39
N VAL A 155 11.99 -3.91 21.72
CA VAL A 155 13.20 -3.52 22.48
C VAL A 155 14.02 -4.79 22.70
N MET A 156 15.21 -4.86 22.11
CA MET A 156 16.04 -6.08 22.06
C MET A 156 17.17 -6.03 23.07
N ASN A 157 17.33 -7.10 23.87
CA ASN A 157 18.49 -7.33 24.72
C ASN A 157 19.58 -8.00 23.88
N LEU A 158 20.42 -7.21 23.21
CA LEU A 158 21.44 -7.75 22.31
C LEU A 158 22.50 -8.56 23.02
N LYS A 159 22.78 -8.26 24.30
CA LYS A 159 23.67 -9.09 25.11
C LYS A 159 23.11 -10.50 25.25
N TYR A 160 21.85 -10.63 25.66
CA TYR A 160 21.18 -11.94 25.76
C TYR A 160 21.09 -12.63 24.39
N LEU A 161 20.66 -11.91 23.36
CA LEU A 161 20.34 -12.50 22.07
C LEU A 161 21.57 -12.97 21.30
N ARG A 162 22.77 -12.43 21.57
CA ARG A 162 24.03 -12.96 21.03
C ARG A 162 24.33 -14.36 21.54
N ASP A 163 24.11 -14.60 22.83
CA ASP A 163 24.30 -15.91 23.45
C ASP A 163 23.20 -16.92 23.02
N ALA A 164 22.12 -16.43 22.40
CA ALA A 164 20.99 -17.23 21.94
C ALA A 164 20.98 -17.51 20.43
N GLU A 165 22.07 -17.25 19.69
CA GLU A 165 22.11 -17.40 18.21
C GLU A 165 21.67 -18.81 17.76
N GLU A 166 22.20 -19.86 18.39
CA GLU A 166 21.84 -21.25 18.06
C GLU A 166 20.37 -21.54 18.36
N PHE A 167 19.83 -20.98 19.46
CA PHE A 167 18.43 -21.13 19.82
C PHE A 167 17.51 -20.43 18.81
N ILE A 168 17.89 -19.23 18.33
CA ILE A 168 17.18 -18.51 17.27
C ILE A 168 17.16 -19.33 15.98
N MET A 169 18.32 -19.88 15.57
CA MET A 169 18.40 -20.73 14.37
C MET A 169 17.61 -22.03 14.51
N SER A 170 17.45 -22.57 15.73
CA SER A 170 16.54 -23.70 15.96
C SER A 170 15.08 -23.34 15.68
N GLY A 171 14.66 -22.09 15.98
CA GLY A 171 13.34 -21.57 15.64
C GLY A 171 13.17 -21.35 14.13
N VAL A 172 14.21 -20.88 13.43
CA VAL A 172 14.21 -20.78 11.96
C VAL A 172 13.98 -22.17 11.33
N LYS A 173 14.75 -23.17 11.76
CA LYS A 173 14.59 -24.55 11.31
C LYS A 173 13.19 -25.07 11.60
N TRP A 174 12.69 -24.87 12.82
CA TRP A 174 11.33 -25.26 13.21
C TRP A 174 10.28 -24.60 12.31
N CYS A 175 10.40 -23.30 12.02
CA CYS A 175 9.48 -22.60 11.12
C CYS A 175 9.50 -23.20 9.70
N GLY A 176 10.66 -23.62 9.21
CA GLY A 176 10.81 -24.32 7.94
C GLY A 176 10.07 -25.66 7.87
N GLU A 177 10.06 -26.39 8.99
CA GLU A 177 9.35 -27.66 9.14
C GLU A 177 7.83 -27.49 9.30
N HIS A 178 7.35 -26.26 9.52
CA HIS A 178 5.94 -25.90 9.75
C HIS A 178 5.47 -24.88 8.71
N PRO A 179 5.16 -25.31 7.46
CA PRO A 179 4.82 -24.41 6.35
C PRO A 179 3.53 -23.59 6.56
N GLN A 180 2.78 -23.87 7.62
CA GLN A 180 1.64 -23.06 8.07
C GLN A 180 2.06 -21.74 8.73
N CYS A 181 3.33 -21.60 9.15
CA CYS A 181 3.89 -20.35 9.64
C CYS A 181 3.97 -19.33 8.50
N ASN A 182 3.01 -18.40 8.48
CA ASN A 182 2.86 -17.41 7.43
C ASN A 182 3.39 -16.02 7.83
N CYS A 183 3.66 -15.80 9.13
CA CYS A 183 4.27 -14.58 9.64
C CYS A 183 5.78 -14.73 9.90
N PHE A 184 6.37 -15.86 9.46
CA PHE A 184 7.80 -16.14 9.42
C PHE A 184 8.58 -15.71 10.68
N ASP A 185 9.34 -14.62 10.61
CA ASP A 185 10.16 -14.09 11.69
C ASP A 185 9.35 -13.76 12.95
N GLN A 186 8.12 -13.25 12.81
CA GLN A 186 7.23 -13.04 13.96
C GLN A 186 6.82 -14.37 14.60
N ASP A 187 6.54 -15.39 13.79
CA ASP A 187 6.19 -16.72 14.30
C ASP A 187 7.40 -17.38 14.99
N ILE A 188 8.60 -17.23 14.43
CA ILE A 188 9.86 -17.68 15.05
C ILE A 188 10.06 -17.03 16.42
N LEU A 189 9.96 -15.70 16.49
CA LEU A 189 10.15 -14.97 17.74
C LEU A 189 9.10 -15.33 18.79
N ASN A 190 7.83 -15.50 18.39
CA ASN A 190 6.76 -15.91 19.29
C ASN A 190 6.93 -17.36 19.77
N TYR A 191 7.33 -18.28 18.89
CA TYR A 191 7.61 -19.66 19.25
C TYR A 191 8.70 -19.76 20.33
N LEU A 192 9.77 -18.97 20.17
CA LEU A 192 10.92 -19.01 21.07
C LEU A 192 10.72 -18.22 22.37
N PHE A 193 10.06 -17.06 22.31
CA PHE A 193 10.12 -16.05 23.38
C PHE A 193 8.77 -15.62 23.97
N SER A 194 7.63 -16.08 23.45
CA SER A 194 6.30 -15.66 23.96
C SER A 194 6.07 -15.92 25.46
N LYS A 195 6.74 -16.92 26.04
CA LYS A 195 6.68 -17.21 27.48
C LYS A 195 7.68 -16.42 28.33
N ASN A 196 8.63 -15.73 27.71
CA ASN A 196 9.73 -15.03 28.38
C ASN A 196 10.06 -13.72 27.67
N TYR A 197 9.09 -12.80 27.59
CA TYR A 197 9.33 -11.43 27.14
C TYR A 197 8.65 -10.42 28.07
N LEU A 198 9.10 -9.18 28.02
CA LEU A 198 8.47 -8.09 28.75
C LEU A 198 7.31 -7.51 27.92
N LYS A 199 6.08 -7.65 28.42
CA LYS A 199 4.87 -7.14 27.74
C LYS A 199 4.79 -5.63 27.84
N LEU A 200 4.65 -4.97 26.69
CA LEU A 200 4.57 -3.52 26.59
C LEU A 200 3.13 -3.03 26.37
N PRO A 201 2.78 -1.80 26.83
CA PRO A 201 1.51 -1.18 26.51
C PRO A 201 1.33 -0.95 25.00
N VAL A 202 0.09 -1.13 24.50
CA VAL A 202 -0.30 -0.97 23.08
C VAL A 202 0.11 0.38 22.46
N LYS A 203 0.29 1.44 23.26
CA LYS A 203 0.76 2.75 22.73
C LYS A 203 2.12 2.69 22.03
N PHE A 204 2.92 1.65 22.26
CA PHE A 204 4.23 1.48 21.63
C PHE A 204 4.19 0.72 20.30
N ASP A 205 3.05 0.14 19.93
CA ASP A 205 2.87 -0.55 18.64
C ASP A 205 1.36 -0.59 18.30
N GLN A 206 0.78 0.58 18.02
CA GLN A 206 -0.64 0.72 17.76
C GLN A 206 -0.92 0.51 16.26
N MET A 207 -1.53 -0.62 15.93
CA MET A 207 -1.98 -0.92 14.57
C MET A 207 -2.95 0.16 14.06
N THR A 208 -2.66 0.72 12.90
CA THR A 208 -3.52 1.75 12.28
C THR A 208 -4.86 1.18 11.81
N SER A 209 -4.90 -0.09 11.42
CA SER A 209 -6.12 -0.85 11.12
C SER A 209 -7.09 -0.86 12.32
N ASP A 210 -6.56 -1.05 13.53
CA ASP A 210 -7.34 -1.01 14.77
C ASP A 210 -7.86 0.38 15.09
N GLU A 211 -7.03 1.42 14.93
CA GLU A 211 -7.44 2.80 15.15
C GLU A 211 -8.56 3.23 14.20
N ARG A 212 -8.48 2.80 12.94
CA ARG A 212 -9.52 3.03 11.93
C ARG A 212 -10.81 2.28 12.26
N ARG A 213 -10.73 0.97 12.54
CA ARG A 213 -11.89 0.14 12.87
C ARG A 213 -12.63 0.62 14.12
N SER A 214 -11.88 1.08 15.12
CA SER A 214 -12.45 1.58 16.38
C SER A 214 -12.92 3.04 16.32
N GLY A 215 -12.69 3.76 15.21
CA GLY A 215 -13.00 5.19 15.09
C GLY A 215 -12.16 6.09 16.00
N ARG A 216 -11.11 5.55 16.63
CA ARG A 216 -10.20 6.28 17.54
C ARG A 216 -9.19 7.15 16.78
N ASN A 217 -9.08 6.98 15.47
CA ASN A 217 -8.20 7.79 14.61
C ASN A 217 -8.64 9.25 14.45
N SER A 218 -9.84 9.63 14.92
CA SER A 218 -10.34 11.02 14.84
C SER A 218 -9.39 12.05 15.44
N ASN A 219 -8.64 11.68 16.49
CA ASN A 219 -7.59 12.49 17.09
C ASN A 219 -6.28 11.72 17.14
N ILE A 220 -5.22 12.30 16.57
CA ILE A 220 -3.87 11.73 16.63
C ILE A 220 -3.34 11.79 18.07
N ARG A 221 -2.98 10.62 18.61
CA ARG A 221 -2.51 10.43 19.99
C ARG A 221 -0.99 10.29 20.04
N ARG A 222 -0.43 10.44 21.25
CA ARG A 222 0.99 10.16 21.52
C ARG A 222 1.25 8.65 21.56
N VAL A 223 1.36 8.02 20.40
CA VAL A 223 1.57 6.58 20.22
C VAL A 223 2.57 6.33 19.08
N ILE A 224 3.08 5.11 18.98
CA ILE A 224 3.74 4.62 17.78
C ILE A 224 2.67 3.97 16.90
N TYR A 225 2.49 4.47 15.68
CA TYR A 225 1.50 3.97 14.73
C TYR A 225 2.16 3.03 13.73
N HIS A 226 1.61 1.82 13.60
CA HIS A 226 2.10 0.78 12.71
C HIS A 226 1.14 0.60 11.52
N TYR A 227 1.66 0.80 10.30
CA TYR A 227 0.89 0.83 9.05
C TYR A 227 0.84 -0.54 8.35
N ALA A 228 1.11 -1.63 9.08
CA ALA A 228 1.21 -2.97 8.53
C ALA A 228 0.05 -3.36 7.61
N GLY A 229 0.38 -3.90 6.44
CA GLY A 229 -0.59 -4.47 5.50
C GLY A 229 -1.48 -3.47 4.76
N MET A 230 -1.36 -2.17 5.03
CA MET A 230 -2.10 -1.12 4.32
C MET A 230 -1.15 -0.32 3.43
N GLY A 231 -1.43 -0.29 2.12
CA GLY A 231 -0.77 0.67 1.23
C GLY A 231 -1.09 2.10 1.67
N TYR A 232 -0.09 2.99 1.63
CA TYR A 232 -0.28 4.40 1.95
C TYR A 232 -1.30 5.02 0.99
N GLY A 233 -2.47 5.40 1.52
CA GLY A 233 -3.52 6.05 0.76
C GLY A 233 -3.31 7.56 0.70
N LEU A 234 -3.56 8.17 -0.47
CA LEU A 234 -3.70 9.62 -0.61
C LEU A 234 -5.11 10.07 -0.18
N ASP A 235 -5.54 9.66 1.01
CA ASP A 235 -6.82 10.09 1.58
C ASP A 235 -6.55 11.15 2.66
N SER A 236 -6.81 12.42 2.30
CA SER A 236 -6.67 13.54 3.23
C SER A 236 -7.74 13.56 4.33
N GLY A 237 -8.83 12.80 4.19
CA GLY A 237 -9.85 12.63 5.22
C GLY A 237 -9.30 11.88 6.44
N ASP A 238 -8.54 10.81 6.22
CA ASP A 238 -7.94 9.99 7.27
C ASP A 238 -6.81 10.74 8.02
N PRO A 239 -6.98 11.02 9.34
CA PRO A 239 -5.93 11.65 10.14
C PRO A 239 -4.60 10.88 10.15
N LEU A 240 -4.61 9.54 10.03
CA LEU A 240 -3.40 8.72 10.03
C LEU A 240 -2.62 8.88 8.73
N ASN A 241 -3.30 8.92 7.58
CA ASN A 241 -2.66 9.23 6.31
C ASN A 241 -2.08 10.65 6.31
N ARG A 242 -2.81 11.62 6.89
CA ARG A 242 -2.28 12.99 7.09
C ARG A 242 -1.04 13.01 7.98
N LEU A 243 -0.99 12.20 9.03
CA LEU A 243 0.16 12.09 9.92
C LEU A 243 1.39 11.56 9.16
N TRP A 244 1.24 10.47 8.41
CA TRP A 244 2.32 9.94 7.58
C TRP A 244 2.78 10.98 6.54
N LEU A 245 1.84 11.57 5.80
CA LEU A 245 2.13 12.57 4.77
C LEU A 245 2.85 13.79 5.34
N LYS A 246 2.45 14.27 6.52
CA LYS A 246 3.10 15.38 7.24
C LYS A 246 4.60 15.14 7.45
N TYR A 247 5.03 13.89 7.67
CA TYR A 247 6.44 13.56 7.81
C TYR A 247 7.10 13.27 6.47
N PHE A 248 6.42 12.55 5.56
CA PHE A 248 6.95 12.23 4.24
C PHE A 248 7.36 13.47 3.45
N VAL A 249 6.53 14.53 3.45
CA VAL A 249 6.83 15.81 2.76
C VAL A 249 8.01 16.59 3.33
N LYS A 250 8.52 16.21 4.51
CA LYS A 250 9.71 16.81 5.15
C LYS A 250 10.99 16.03 4.86
N THR A 251 10.89 14.95 4.10
CA THR A 251 12.05 14.12 3.75
C THR A 251 12.57 14.49 2.36
N PRO A 252 13.86 14.24 2.08
CA PRO A 252 14.42 14.39 0.73
C PRO A 252 13.89 13.35 -0.28
N PHE A 253 12.99 12.45 0.14
CA PHE A 253 12.27 11.54 -0.74
C PHE A 253 11.02 12.18 -1.34
N PHE A 254 10.58 13.34 -0.83
CA PHE A 254 9.50 14.10 -1.45
C PHE A 254 10.09 15.16 -2.38
N ASP A 255 10.26 14.77 -3.64
CA ASP A 255 10.92 15.54 -4.71
C ASP A 255 10.03 15.68 -5.96
N GLU A 256 10.52 16.36 -7.01
CA GLU A 256 9.81 16.58 -8.27
C GLU A 256 9.41 15.26 -8.96
N GLU A 257 10.23 14.21 -8.82
CA GLU A 257 9.95 12.90 -9.40
C GLU A 257 8.79 12.23 -8.66
N THR A 258 8.76 12.35 -7.33
CA THR A 258 7.66 11.87 -6.50
C THR A 258 6.35 12.56 -6.84
N ILE A 259 6.36 13.88 -6.98
CA ILE A 259 5.19 14.65 -7.43
C ILE A 259 4.74 14.17 -8.81
N SER A 260 5.67 13.97 -9.75
CA SER A 260 5.37 13.46 -11.10
C SER A 260 4.71 12.08 -11.07
N ARG A 261 5.22 11.15 -10.25
CA ARG A 261 4.62 9.82 -10.04
C ARG A 261 3.21 9.91 -9.46
N LEU A 262 2.98 10.82 -8.50
CA LEU A 262 1.65 11.05 -7.91
C LEU A 262 0.65 11.53 -8.97
N PHE A 263 1.05 12.46 -9.85
CA PHE A 263 0.21 12.91 -10.96
C PHE A 263 -0.17 11.78 -11.91
N VAL A 264 0.79 10.91 -12.28
CA VAL A 264 0.51 9.72 -13.10
C VAL A 264 -0.49 8.79 -12.39
N GLY A 265 -0.35 8.60 -11.08
CA GLY A 265 -1.30 7.81 -10.28
C GLY A 265 -2.73 8.37 -10.33
N VAL A 266 -2.88 9.69 -10.15
CA VAL A 266 -4.17 10.38 -10.25
C VAL A 266 -4.79 10.23 -11.63
N GLN A 267 -4.00 10.37 -12.70
CA GLN A 267 -4.47 10.16 -14.08
C GLN A 267 -4.98 8.73 -14.30
N LYS A 268 -4.26 7.71 -13.78
CA LYS A 268 -4.71 6.31 -13.86
C LYS A 268 -6.02 6.08 -13.10
N MET A 269 -6.14 6.58 -11.88
CA MET A 269 -7.37 6.46 -11.08
C MET A 269 -8.57 7.09 -11.80
N HIS A 270 -8.37 8.25 -12.40
CA HIS A 270 -9.39 8.93 -13.18
C HIS A 270 -9.86 8.12 -14.39
N ILE A 271 -8.93 7.49 -15.12
CA ILE A 271 -9.25 6.60 -16.25
C ILE A 271 -10.07 5.39 -15.78
N GLU A 272 -9.68 4.73 -14.69
CA GLU A 272 -10.41 3.57 -14.17
C GLU A 272 -11.81 3.94 -13.62
N LEU A 273 -11.96 5.11 -13.00
CA LEU A 273 -13.26 5.62 -12.56
C LEU A 273 -14.19 5.84 -13.75
N LYS A 274 -13.71 6.48 -14.81
CA LYS A 274 -14.46 6.66 -16.06
C LYS A 274 -14.90 5.32 -16.64
N ARG A 275 -13.98 4.37 -16.76
CA ARG A 275 -14.28 3.01 -17.24
C ARG A 275 -15.39 2.35 -16.42
N SER A 276 -15.31 2.49 -15.09
CA SER A 276 -16.31 1.93 -14.17
C SER A 276 -17.68 2.57 -14.35
N LEU A 277 -17.76 3.89 -14.52
CA LEU A 277 -19.02 4.61 -14.76
C LEU A 277 -19.65 4.24 -16.11
N VAL A 278 -18.85 4.17 -17.17
CA VAL A 278 -19.32 3.74 -18.50
C VAL A 278 -19.87 2.31 -18.42
N ASN A 279 -19.16 1.39 -17.77
CA ASN A 279 -19.62 0.02 -17.60
C ASN A 279 -20.87 -0.07 -16.72
N LEU A 280 -20.93 0.69 -15.62
CA LEU A 280 -22.09 0.72 -14.73
C LEU A 280 -23.33 1.24 -15.47
N SER A 281 -23.20 2.26 -16.31
CA SER A 281 -24.32 2.77 -17.12
C SER A 281 -24.86 1.73 -18.10
N ALA A 282 -23.99 0.97 -18.76
CA ALA A 282 -24.39 -0.13 -19.63
C ALA A 282 -25.04 -1.27 -18.84
N MET A 283 -24.45 -1.67 -17.70
CA MET A 283 -24.96 -2.73 -16.84
C MET A 283 -26.32 -2.40 -16.22
N MET A 284 -26.50 -1.19 -15.67
CA MET A 284 -27.77 -0.78 -15.07
C MET A 284 -28.92 -0.71 -16.08
N SER A 285 -28.61 -0.62 -17.37
CA SER A 285 -29.61 -0.67 -18.43
C SER A 285 -29.91 -2.08 -18.96
N GLY A 286 -29.05 -3.08 -18.67
CA GLY A 286 -29.14 -4.43 -19.25
C GLY A 286 -28.84 -4.46 -20.76
N LYS A 287 -28.10 -3.46 -21.26
CA LYS A 287 -27.90 -3.20 -22.70
C LYS A 287 -26.45 -3.35 -23.13
N THR A 288 -26.25 -3.57 -24.43
CA THR A 288 -24.92 -3.46 -25.06
C THR A 288 -24.61 -2.02 -25.46
N ARG A 289 -23.34 -1.69 -25.70
CA ARG A 289 -22.89 -0.34 -26.05
C ARG A 289 -22.78 -0.16 -27.57
N ALA A 290 -23.07 1.04 -28.04
CA ALA A 290 -22.72 1.51 -29.38
C ALA A 290 -22.20 2.95 -29.30
N PHE A 291 -21.34 3.35 -30.22
CA PHE A 291 -20.64 4.63 -30.17
C PHE A 291 -20.81 5.39 -31.48
N PHE A 292 -21.16 6.68 -31.39
CA PHE A 292 -21.20 7.59 -32.52
C PHE A 292 -20.00 8.53 -32.47
N ILE A 293 -19.07 8.40 -33.43
CA ILE A 293 -17.70 8.96 -33.30
C ILE A 293 -17.26 9.63 -34.61
N GLU A 294 -16.61 10.80 -34.52
CA GLU A 294 -15.89 11.39 -35.66
C GLU A 294 -14.72 10.48 -36.12
N PRO A 295 -14.54 10.24 -37.44
CA PRO A 295 -13.52 9.31 -37.94
C PRO A 295 -12.11 9.57 -37.43
N VAL A 296 -11.73 10.85 -37.35
CA VAL A 296 -10.40 11.28 -36.88
C VAL A 296 -10.12 10.88 -35.43
N ASN A 297 -11.17 10.66 -34.62
CA ASN A 297 -11.05 10.39 -33.19
C ASN A 297 -11.28 8.92 -32.83
N VAL A 298 -11.57 8.03 -33.79
CA VAL A 298 -11.93 6.62 -33.52
C VAL A 298 -10.88 5.92 -32.67
N GLU A 299 -9.60 5.99 -33.04
CA GLU A 299 -8.54 5.29 -32.31
C GLU A 299 -8.31 5.88 -30.92
N ALA A 300 -8.41 7.20 -30.77
CA ALA A 300 -8.34 7.84 -29.46
C ALA A 300 -9.49 7.39 -28.56
N PHE A 301 -10.72 7.35 -29.08
CA PHE A 301 -11.89 6.97 -28.29
C PHE A 301 -12.00 5.48 -27.99
N LYS A 302 -11.48 4.61 -28.87
CA LYS A 302 -11.30 3.19 -28.54
C LYS A 302 -10.46 3.01 -27.27
N GLN A 303 -9.38 3.79 -27.15
CA GLN A 303 -8.52 3.76 -25.96
C GLN A 303 -9.21 4.38 -24.74
N ILE A 304 -9.87 5.53 -24.89
CA ILE A 304 -10.49 6.26 -23.77
C ILE A 304 -11.71 5.51 -23.19
N PHE A 305 -12.56 4.93 -24.04
CA PHE A 305 -13.80 4.25 -23.63
C PHE A 305 -13.65 2.74 -23.52
N PHE A 306 -12.45 2.20 -23.81
CA PHE A 306 -12.17 0.77 -23.88
C PHE A 306 -13.22 0.06 -24.75
N ILE A 307 -13.40 0.58 -25.98
CA ILE A 307 -14.36 0.05 -26.94
C ILE A 307 -13.79 -1.28 -27.45
N ARG A 308 -14.57 -2.35 -27.32
CA ARG A 308 -14.19 -3.69 -27.79
C ARG A 308 -14.48 -3.85 -29.28
N ASP A 309 -13.80 -4.80 -29.92
CA ASP A 309 -13.96 -5.07 -31.35
C ASP A 309 -15.38 -5.55 -31.73
N ASP A 310 -16.12 -6.10 -30.77
CA ASP A 310 -17.50 -6.56 -30.95
C ASP A 310 -18.55 -5.45 -30.72
N GLU A 311 -18.12 -4.26 -30.31
CA GLU A 311 -19.01 -3.13 -30.05
C GLU A 311 -19.17 -2.25 -31.29
N GLU A 312 -20.40 -1.79 -31.52
CA GLU A 312 -20.75 -1.07 -32.74
C GLU A 312 -20.22 0.37 -32.71
N ILE A 313 -19.48 0.75 -33.75
CA ILE A 313 -19.03 2.13 -33.98
C ILE A 313 -19.68 2.65 -35.26
N ILE A 314 -20.41 3.75 -35.15
CA ILE A 314 -21.01 4.47 -36.27
C ILE A 314 -20.22 5.76 -36.48
N LEU A 315 -19.63 5.91 -37.67
CA LEU A 315 -18.78 7.06 -38.00
C LEU A 315 -19.63 8.29 -38.34
N ALA A 316 -19.40 9.40 -37.64
CA ALA A 316 -20.08 10.68 -37.80
C ALA A 316 -19.43 11.50 -38.93
N GLU A 317 -19.73 11.16 -40.19
CA GLU A 317 -19.08 11.75 -41.37
C GLU A 317 -19.98 12.70 -42.15
N ASN A 318 -21.22 12.28 -42.38
CA ASN A 318 -22.12 12.92 -43.33
C ASN A 318 -23.59 12.61 -43.01
N GLN A 319 -24.52 13.11 -43.82
CA GLN A 319 -25.96 12.87 -43.65
C GLN A 319 -26.32 11.37 -43.69
N ALA A 320 -25.59 10.57 -44.48
CA ALA A 320 -25.82 9.13 -44.50
C ALA A 320 -25.40 8.45 -43.19
N SER A 321 -24.39 8.99 -42.48
CA SER A 321 -24.03 8.54 -41.13
C SER A 321 -25.15 8.77 -40.12
N LEU A 322 -25.83 9.91 -40.22
CA LEU A 322 -26.95 10.26 -39.36
C LEU A 322 -28.13 9.32 -39.58
N GLN A 323 -28.45 9.02 -40.84
CA GLN A 323 -29.47 8.02 -41.15
C GLN A 323 -29.10 6.63 -40.60
N LYS A 324 -27.86 6.18 -40.80
CA LYS A 324 -27.37 4.91 -40.23
C LYS A 324 -27.47 4.86 -38.71
N LEU A 325 -27.16 5.96 -38.03
CA LEU A 325 -27.33 6.08 -36.58
C LEU A 325 -28.80 5.90 -36.18
N LEU A 326 -29.72 6.63 -36.82
CA LEU A 326 -31.14 6.55 -36.51
C LEU A 326 -31.72 5.16 -36.77
N ASP A 327 -31.32 4.51 -37.87
CA ASP A 327 -31.73 3.15 -38.20
C ASP A 327 -31.25 2.15 -37.13
N ALA A 328 -29.98 2.26 -36.71
CA ALA A 328 -29.41 1.43 -35.66
C ALA A 328 -30.11 1.66 -34.31
N MET A 329 -30.36 2.92 -33.94
CA MET A 329 -31.06 3.28 -32.71
C MET A 329 -32.50 2.76 -32.69
N ASN A 330 -33.21 2.79 -33.82
CA ASN A 330 -34.54 2.22 -33.94
C ASN A 330 -34.52 0.69 -33.85
N ALA A 331 -33.62 0.02 -34.58
CA ALA A 331 -33.52 -1.43 -34.61
C ALA A 331 -33.13 -2.06 -33.25
N SER A 332 -32.40 -1.31 -32.42
CA SER A 332 -31.85 -1.78 -31.15
C SER A 332 -32.45 -1.09 -29.92
N ARG A 333 -33.60 -0.42 -30.08
CA ARG A 333 -34.31 0.28 -29.01
C ARG A 333 -34.52 -0.63 -27.80
N GLY A 334 -34.13 -0.17 -26.61
CA GLY A 334 -34.21 -0.96 -25.38
C GLY A 334 -33.12 -2.04 -25.21
N LYS A 335 -32.30 -2.32 -26.23
CA LYS A 335 -31.22 -3.33 -26.19
C LYS A 335 -29.82 -2.74 -26.21
N LYS A 336 -29.67 -1.54 -26.80
CA LYS A 336 -28.42 -0.78 -26.85
C LYS A 336 -28.54 0.58 -26.18
N ILE A 337 -27.44 1.07 -25.64
CA ILE A 337 -27.25 2.45 -25.24
C ILE A 337 -26.17 3.08 -26.13
N PHE A 338 -26.50 4.22 -26.75
CA PHE A 338 -25.64 4.91 -27.70
C PHE A 338 -24.85 6.03 -27.01
N PHE A 339 -23.52 5.96 -27.04
CA PHE A 339 -22.65 7.02 -26.56
C PHE A 339 -22.30 7.96 -27.71
N PHE A 340 -22.63 9.24 -27.54
CA PHE A 340 -22.30 10.27 -28.51
C PHE A 340 -20.95 10.89 -28.14
N LEU A 341 -19.94 10.64 -28.97
CA LEU A 341 -18.58 11.18 -28.82
C LEU A 341 -18.31 12.32 -29.81
N VAL A 342 -19.38 13.07 -30.10
CA VAL A 342 -19.44 14.25 -30.96
C VAL A 342 -20.47 15.20 -30.36
N ARG A 343 -20.30 16.51 -30.54
CA ARG A 343 -21.30 17.49 -30.07
C ARG A 343 -22.59 17.34 -30.86
N PHE A 344 -23.65 16.90 -30.22
CA PHE A 344 -24.92 16.55 -30.87
C PHE A 344 -26.09 17.27 -30.19
N PRO A 345 -27.05 17.86 -30.93
CA PRO A 345 -28.23 18.49 -30.33
C PRO A 345 -29.27 17.43 -29.96
N PHE A 346 -29.14 16.90 -28.75
CA PHE A 346 -29.94 15.78 -28.25
C PHE A 346 -31.47 16.02 -28.23
N GLU A 347 -31.91 17.27 -28.23
CA GLU A 347 -33.33 17.65 -28.27
C GLU A 347 -34.08 16.99 -29.44
N GLN A 348 -33.42 16.83 -30.59
CA GLN A 348 -34.03 16.20 -31.76
C GLN A 348 -34.24 14.70 -31.57
N LEU A 349 -33.32 13.98 -30.93
CA LEU A 349 -33.52 12.57 -30.60
C LEU A 349 -34.68 12.39 -29.62
N VAL A 350 -34.83 13.33 -28.68
CA VAL A 350 -35.95 13.34 -27.75
C VAL A 350 -37.28 13.56 -28.49
N GLN A 351 -37.33 14.47 -29.47
CA GLN A 351 -38.51 14.67 -30.33
C GLN A 351 -38.85 13.42 -31.15
N LEU A 352 -37.85 12.63 -31.55
CA LEU A 352 -38.03 11.32 -32.21
C LEU A 352 -38.38 10.17 -31.23
N GLY A 353 -38.56 10.48 -29.95
CA GLY A 353 -39.01 9.55 -28.91
C GLY A 353 -37.91 8.71 -28.26
N PHE A 354 -36.64 9.05 -28.46
CA PHE A 354 -35.53 8.45 -27.70
C PHE A 354 -35.38 9.13 -26.33
N VAL A 355 -34.99 8.36 -25.31
CA VAL A 355 -34.88 8.87 -23.94
C VAL A 355 -33.42 8.95 -23.51
N PHE A 356 -32.97 10.13 -23.10
CA PHE A 356 -31.64 10.34 -22.51
C PHE A 356 -31.44 9.48 -21.25
N GLY A 357 -30.26 8.90 -21.09
CA GLY A 357 -29.95 7.98 -19.98
C GLY A 357 -30.52 6.56 -20.15
N ARG A 358 -31.42 6.35 -21.11
CA ARG A 358 -31.97 5.04 -21.46
C ARG A 358 -31.47 4.57 -22.82
N ASP A 359 -31.71 5.36 -23.86
CA ASP A 359 -31.43 4.99 -25.25
C ASP A 359 -30.10 5.59 -25.73
N PHE A 360 -29.69 6.72 -25.16
CA PHE A 360 -28.40 7.35 -25.45
C PHE A 360 -27.85 8.15 -24.27
N LEU A 361 -26.56 8.46 -24.33
CA LEU A 361 -25.81 9.30 -23.39
C LEU A 361 -24.91 10.28 -24.16
N ASP A 362 -24.68 11.45 -23.56
CA ASP A 362 -23.56 12.30 -23.98
C ASP A 362 -22.26 11.66 -23.49
N GLY A 363 -21.51 11.06 -24.41
CA GLY A 363 -20.23 10.45 -24.10
C GLY A 363 -19.15 11.49 -23.78
N LEU A 364 -19.31 12.73 -24.25
CA LEU A 364 -18.36 13.81 -23.98
C LEU A 364 -18.39 14.25 -22.51
N GLU A 365 -19.51 14.08 -21.79
CA GLU A 365 -19.60 14.34 -20.34
C GLU A 365 -18.66 13.43 -19.51
N PHE A 366 -18.25 12.28 -20.06
CA PHE A 366 -17.28 11.38 -19.45
C PHE A 366 -15.83 11.80 -19.73
N LEU A 367 -15.61 12.85 -20.51
CA LEU A 367 -14.28 13.42 -20.75
C LEU A 367 -14.01 14.54 -19.74
N SER A 368 -12.80 14.57 -19.20
CA SER A 368 -12.34 15.69 -18.37
C SER A 368 -11.73 16.76 -19.26
N GLU A 369 -11.85 18.04 -18.87
CA GLU A 369 -11.26 19.20 -19.55
C GLU A 369 -9.78 19.03 -19.93
N VAL A 370 -9.04 18.19 -19.19
CA VAL A 370 -7.64 17.81 -19.44
C VAL A 370 -7.37 17.25 -20.84
N HIS A 371 -8.36 16.71 -21.55
CA HIS A 371 -8.13 16.10 -22.87
C HIS A 371 -8.12 17.08 -24.04
N GLY A 372 -8.41 18.38 -23.84
CA GLY A 372 -8.06 19.45 -24.79
C GLY A 372 -8.41 19.21 -26.27
N MET A 373 -9.42 18.39 -26.57
CA MET A 373 -9.79 18.10 -27.96
C MET A 373 -10.72 19.21 -28.46
N PRO A 374 -10.41 19.87 -29.60
CA PRO A 374 -11.31 20.84 -30.20
C PRO A 374 -12.53 20.11 -30.76
N PHE A 375 -13.63 20.12 -30.01
CA PHE A 375 -14.90 19.55 -30.47
C PHE A 375 -15.68 20.61 -31.24
N HIS A 376 -15.80 20.41 -32.56
CA HIS A 376 -16.70 21.21 -33.39
C HIS A 376 -18.14 20.67 -33.24
N PRO A 377 -19.18 21.54 -33.23
CA PRO A 377 -20.56 21.07 -33.28
C PRO A 377 -20.76 20.18 -34.52
N TYR A 378 -21.40 19.02 -34.36
CA TYR A 378 -21.64 18.11 -35.49
C TYR A 378 -22.47 18.87 -36.55
N PRO A 379 -21.91 19.18 -37.74
CA PRO A 379 -22.42 20.26 -38.59
C PRO A 379 -23.80 20.02 -39.21
N LEU A 380 -24.28 18.78 -39.18
CA LEU A 380 -25.35 18.30 -40.05
C LEU A 380 -26.73 18.24 -39.39
N VAL A 381 -26.91 18.97 -38.29
CA VAL A 381 -28.10 18.85 -37.45
C VAL A 381 -28.96 20.12 -37.43
N LYS A 382 -28.71 21.05 -38.37
CA LYS A 382 -29.52 22.28 -38.50
C LYS A 382 -30.82 22.10 -39.29
N GLU A 383 -31.08 20.94 -39.89
CA GLU A 383 -32.19 20.72 -40.83
C GLU A 383 -33.03 19.46 -40.52
N MET A 384 -32.86 18.85 -39.35
CA MET A 384 -33.65 17.70 -38.90
C MET A 384 -34.89 18.10 -38.10
#